data_AF-A0A9E5I122-F1
#
_entry.id   AF-A0A9E5I122-F1
#
_cell.length_a   1.000
_cell.length_b   1.000
_cell.length_c   1.000
_cell.angle_alpha   90.00
_cell.angle_beta   90.00
_cell.angle_gamma   90.00
#
_symmetry.space_group_name_H-M   'P 1'
#
loop_
_entity.id
_entity.type
_entity.pdbx_description
1 polymer ?
#
loop_
_entity_poly.entity_id
_entity_poly.type
_entity_poly.pdbx_seq_one_letter_code
_entity_poly.pdbx_strand_id
1 'polypeptide(L)' 'MTPSQTLQHLIDGKELPEAEMVQIMRAIMGGELPGPMVAALLVALRSKKETPTEIAAAATVMRDFATAVNVNNKNHLV' A
#
# COMPACT_ATOMS: atom_id res chain seq x y z
N MET A 1 -9.07 -7.78 7.20
CA MET A 1 -10.33 -7.00 7.21
C MET A 1 -10.94 -6.94 5.81
N THR A 2 -12.23 -6.67 5.67
CA THR A 2 -12.80 -6.37 4.33
C THR A 2 -12.36 -4.98 3.86
N PRO A 3 -12.31 -4.71 2.54
CA PRO A 3 -11.90 -3.39 2.03
C PRO A 3 -12.75 -2.25 2.62
N SER A 4 -14.07 -2.43 2.71
CA SER A 4 -14.98 -1.43 3.27
C SER A 4 -14.71 -1.16 4.76
N GLN A 5 -14.37 -2.17 5.54
CA GLN A 5 -13.98 -2.00 6.94
C GLN A 5 -12.64 -1.27 7.06
N THR A 6 -11.67 -1.59 6.21
CA THR A 6 -10.37 -0.89 6.17
C THR A 6 -10.57 0.58 5.84
N LEU A 7 -11.42 0.91 4.89
CA LEU A 7 -11.77 2.29 4.57
C LEU A 7 -12.40 3.01 5.76
N GLN A 8 -13.38 2.39 6.43
CA GLN A 8 -13.97 2.99 7.63
C GLN A 8 -12.92 3.22 8.73
N HIS A 9 -12.02 2.27 8.93
CA HIS A 9 -10.94 2.37 9.92
C HIS A 9 -10.02 3.56 9.64
N LEU A 10 -9.66 3.77 8.37
CA LEU A 10 -8.85 4.91 7.93
C LEU A 10 -9.60 6.25 8.08
N ILE A 11 -10.90 6.27 7.77
CA ILE A 11 -11.75 7.46 7.95
C ILE A 11 -11.87 7.83 9.43
N ASP A 12 -11.92 6.85 10.32
CA ASP A 12 -11.91 7.05 11.78
C ASP A 12 -10.55 7.56 12.30
N GLY A 13 -9.55 7.74 11.44
CA GLY A 13 -8.21 8.21 11.79
C GLY A 13 -7.35 7.16 12.47
N LYS A 14 -7.73 5.87 12.42
CA LYS A 14 -6.98 4.79 13.04
C LYS A 14 -5.89 4.27 12.11
N GLU A 15 -4.77 3.89 12.68
CA GLU A 15 -3.65 3.30 11.96
C GLU A 15 -3.94 1.84 11.61
N LEU A 16 -3.51 1.43 10.42
CA LEU A 16 -3.56 0.03 10.04
C LEU A 16 -2.34 -0.71 10.60
N PRO A 17 -2.55 -1.86 11.27
CA PRO A 17 -1.46 -2.78 11.55
C PRO A 17 -0.76 -3.21 10.25
N GLU A 18 0.54 -3.47 10.32
CA GLU A 18 1.37 -3.85 9.15
C GLU A 18 0.74 -5.00 8.34
N ALA A 19 0.24 -6.04 9.01
CA ALA A 19 -0.39 -7.19 8.36
C ALA A 19 -1.63 -6.79 7.53
N GLU A 20 -2.44 -5.85 8.03
CA GLU A 20 -3.62 -5.36 7.31
C GLU A 20 -3.24 -4.46 6.14
N MET A 21 -2.22 -3.63 6.33
CA MET A 21 -1.70 -2.79 5.26
C MET A 21 -1.10 -3.62 4.12
N VAL A 22 -0.38 -4.71 4.45
CA VAL A 22 0.11 -5.67 3.47
C VAL A 22 -1.06 -6.33 2.73
N GLN A 23 -2.07 -6.80 3.47
CA GLN A 23 -3.24 -7.45 2.88
C GLN A 23 -3.96 -6.53 1.88
N ILE A 24 -4.25 -5.29 2.26
CA ILE A 24 -4.98 -4.35 1.40
C ILE A 24 -4.13 -3.95 0.19
N MET A 25 -2.83 -3.72 0.37
CA MET A 25 -1.94 -3.37 -0.74
C MET A 25 -1.74 -4.51 -1.72
N ARG A 26 -1.75 -5.77 -1.28
CA ARG A 26 -1.71 -6.92 -2.20
C ARG A 26 -2.96 -6.99 -3.05
N ALA A 27 -4.14 -6.76 -2.47
CA ALA A 27 -5.40 -6.71 -3.22
C ALA A 27 -5.42 -5.55 -4.24
N ILE A 28 -4.86 -4.39 -3.88
CA ILE A 28 -4.70 -3.24 -4.80
C ILE A 28 -3.77 -3.60 -5.95
N MET A 29 -2.55 -4.07 -5.66
CA MET A 29 -1.54 -4.38 -6.68
C MET A 29 -1.92 -5.59 -7.55
N GLY A 30 -2.70 -6.52 -7.00
CA GLY A 30 -3.26 -7.67 -7.73
C GLY A 30 -4.46 -7.33 -8.61
N GLY A 31 -4.99 -6.09 -8.54
CA GLY A 31 -6.16 -5.68 -9.32
C GLY A 31 -7.48 -6.29 -8.83
N GLU A 32 -7.53 -6.74 -7.57
CA GLU A 32 -8.70 -7.40 -6.97
C GLU A 32 -9.77 -6.39 -6.51
N LEU A 33 -9.41 -5.10 -6.41
CA LEU A 33 -10.30 -4.04 -5.96
C LEU A 33 -10.75 -3.13 -7.12
N PRO A 34 -12.02 -2.70 -7.13
CA PRO A 34 -12.51 -1.76 -8.13
C PRO A 34 -11.85 -0.38 -7.95
N GLY A 35 -11.63 0.32 -9.06
CA GLY A 35 -10.95 1.63 -9.08
C GLY A 35 -11.46 2.65 -8.05
N PRO A 36 -12.79 2.84 -7.87
CA PRO A 36 -13.32 3.73 -6.84
C PRO A 36 -12.90 3.36 -5.41
N MET A 37 -12.79 2.07 -5.09
CA MET A 37 -12.36 1.60 -3.77
C MET A 37 -10.88 1.93 -3.55
N VAL A 38 -10.03 1.71 -4.56
CA VAL A 38 -8.61 2.08 -4.50
C VAL A 38 -8.45 3.57 -4.28
N ALA A 39 -9.18 4.39 -5.04
CA ALA A 39 -9.16 5.85 -4.88
C ALA A 39 -9.60 6.27 -3.46
N ALA A 40 -10.67 5.68 -2.93
CA ALA A 40 -11.16 5.98 -1.59
C ALA A 40 -10.13 5.63 -0.51
N LEU A 41 -9.46 4.47 -0.60
CA LEU A 41 -8.42 4.04 0.34
C LEU A 41 -7.22 4.99 0.32
N LEU A 42 -6.74 5.38 -0.87
CA LEU A 42 -5.61 6.28 -1.03
C LEU A 42 -5.92 7.69 -0.50
N VAL A 43 -7.13 8.19 -0.75
CA VAL A 43 -7.56 9.49 -0.22
C VAL A 43 -7.72 9.44 1.30
N ALA A 44 -8.31 8.37 1.85
CA ALA A 44 -8.46 8.21 3.30
C ALA A 44 -7.10 8.16 4.02
N LEU A 45 -6.14 7.40 3.46
CA LEU A 45 -4.74 7.38 3.91
C LEU A 45 -4.14 8.80 3.92
N ARG A 46 -4.28 9.55 2.83
CA ARG A 46 -3.78 10.93 2.73
C ARG A 46 -4.44 11.87 3.74
N SER A 47 -5.76 11.78 3.89
CA SER A 47 -6.52 12.63 4.81
C SER A 47 -6.15 12.36 6.28
N LYS A 48 -5.90 11.10 6.63
CA LYS A 48 -5.41 10.70 7.96
C LYS A 48 -3.98 11.17 8.24
N LYS A 49 -3.15 11.28 7.18
CA LYS A 49 -1.68 11.29 7.19
C LYS A 49 -1.13 9.89 7.48
N GLU A 50 -0.62 9.27 6.44
CA GLU A 50 -0.04 7.93 6.49
C GLU A 50 1.17 7.89 7.43
N THR A 51 1.30 6.79 8.17
CA THR A 51 2.43 6.61 9.08
C THR A 51 3.63 5.96 8.37
N PRO A 52 4.86 6.12 8.90
CA PRO A 52 6.03 5.44 8.34
C PRO A 52 5.85 3.92 8.23
N THR A 53 5.17 3.31 9.21
CA THR A 53 4.86 1.87 9.21
C THR A 53 3.94 1.49 8.06
N GLU A 54 2.87 2.26 7.82
CA GLU A 54 1.94 2.02 6.71
C GLU A 54 2.64 2.18 5.36
N ILE A 55 3.48 3.21 5.22
CA ILE A 55 4.26 3.47 4.00
C ILE A 55 5.29 2.34 3.76
N ALA A 56 6.00 1.90 4.80
CA ALA A 56 6.99 0.84 4.68
C ALA A 56 6.35 -0.51 4.29
N ALA A 57 5.20 -0.83 4.89
CA ALA A 57 4.41 -2.01 4.55
C ALA A 57 3.95 -1.96 3.08
N ALA A 58 3.42 -0.80 2.64
CA ALA A 58 2.98 -0.60 1.27
C ALA A 58 4.14 -0.72 0.27
N ALA A 59 5.27 -0.07 0.55
CA ALA A 59 6.46 -0.11 -0.29
C ALA A 59 7.03 -1.53 -0.42
N THR A 60 6.97 -2.32 0.65
CA THR A 60 7.38 -3.73 0.62
C THR A 60 6.52 -4.52 -0.37
N VAL A 61 5.19 -4.37 -0.31
CA VAL A 61 4.29 -5.02 -1.28
C VAL A 61 4.53 -4.53 -2.71
N MET A 62 4.71 -3.22 -2.92
CA MET A 62 5.02 -2.69 -4.25
C MET A 62 6.30 -3.30 -4.82
N ARG A 63 7.33 -3.49 -3.98
CA ARG A 63 8.59 -4.11 -4.38
C ARG A 63 8.43 -5.60 -4.71
N ASP A 64 7.59 -6.34 -3.99
CA ASP A 64 7.31 -7.75 -4.29
C ASP A 64 6.63 -7.94 -5.65
N PHE A 65 5.82 -6.96 -6.08
CA PHE A 65 5.13 -6.97 -7.38
C PHE A 65 5.98 -6.40 -8.52
N ALA A 66 7.12 -5.77 -8.22
CA ALA A 66 7.97 -5.16 -9.23
C ALA A 66 8.85 -6.19 -9.94
N THR A 67 8.94 -6.10 -11.26
CA THR A 67 9.93 -6.87 -12.02
C THR A 67 11.33 -6.28 -11.80
N ALA A 68 12.23 -7.07 -11.22
CA ALA A 68 13.60 -6.62 -10.97
C ALA A 68 14.37 -6.41 -12.27
N VAL A 69 15.04 -5.26 -12.37
CA VAL A 69 15.95 -4.95 -13.49
C VAL A 69 17.38 -5.29 -13.07
N ASN A 70 17.94 -6.35 -13.65
CA ASN A 70 19.33 -6.75 -13.40
C ASN A 70 20.30 -5.90 -14.22
N VAL A 71 21.18 -5.18 -13.54
CA VAL A 71 22.21 -4.32 -14.17
C VAL A 71 23.59 -4.90 -13.94
N ASN A 72 24.33 -5.16 -15.02
CA ASN A 72 25.66 -5.79 -14.97
C ASN A 72 26.75 -4.84 -14.47
N ASN A 73 26.68 -3.56 -14.84
CA ASN A 73 27.64 -2.54 -14.42
C ASN A 73 27.00 -1.63 -13.37
N LYS A 74 27.50 -1.70 -12.13
CA LYS A 74 26.99 -0.94 -10.98
C LYS A 74 27.88 0.25 -10.61
N ASN A 75 28.97 0.51 -11.36
CA ASN A 75 30.02 1.47 -10.98
C ASN A 75 29.53 2.93 -10.88
N HIS A 76 28.33 3.24 -11.42
CA HIS A 76 27.73 4.57 -11.40
C HIS A 76 26.32 4.58 -10.79
N LEU A 77 25.91 3.50 -10.11
CA LEU A 77 24.65 3.49 -9.36
C LEU A 77 24.91 4.10 -7.97
N VAL A 78 24.12 5.10 -7.58
CA VAL A 78 24.11 5.71 -6.24
C VAL A 78 23.03 5.09 -5.36
#